data_AF-A0A2E9WT86-F1
#
_entry.id   AF-A0A2E9WT86-F1
#
_cell.length_a   1.000
_cell.length_b   1.000
_cell.length_c   1.000
_cell.angle_alpha   90.00
_cell.angle_beta   90.00
_cell.angle_gamma   90.00
#
_symmetry.space_group_name_H-M   'P 1'
#
loop_
_entity.id
_entity.type
_entity.pdbx_description
1 polymer ?
#
loop_
_entity_poly.entity_id
_entity_poly.type
_entity_poly.pdbx_seq_one_letter_code
_entity_poly.pdbx_strand_id
1 'polypeptide(L)'
;MARIGTITMDSVGYGYDSSPVVTISKPNMPILKPVVQATLDSASTTITGVGISVSGSHYIITPSVTLSSPTDSSNKQALVTSSVSSNKVSGLTITNSGKFYSDSSGVVLITISPPTGDSDKQATLSLQYDSVNDKVSGLTITNQGKLYDSSSPPIITISNFDSIGGSNASAVATTVNNRLSSVLITDSGSGYTSKPTVTVSAPTLSLSDFTATATTIIVNNKLDSAIISDSGDFYSSPPSITVSPPTKNATDFTATAIAVMNQIDSGNSIQAITMTSNGMFYTSIPTVTVDSATGDSNHFRATGFATVNTSNRSITGIGIVKAGKYYDSNVTPIVTVAPPTLAKFEIGEKITHKLPNTTLHGEVSAYNSVSSKMSLIHVGAEDGQYHNFVPNTDSDIIGATNGSKVGIIRAVEVNKISSNEQNEEFAANVSGTTLDFLDFSETNPFGDPGDE
;
A
#
# COMPACT_ATOMS: atom_id res chain seq x y z
N MET A 1 0.73 77.00 8.75
CA MET A 1 -0.53 76.26 8.95
C MET A 1 -0.60 75.18 7.89
N ALA A 2 -0.40 73.91 8.24
CA ALA A 2 -0.55 72.81 7.29
C ALA A 2 -2.05 72.51 7.13
N ARG A 3 -2.57 72.63 5.91
CA ARG A 3 -3.92 72.16 5.52
C ARG A 3 -3.77 70.77 4.89
N ILE A 4 -4.75 69.91 5.13
CA ILE A 4 -4.81 68.53 4.64
C ILE A 4 -4.81 68.54 3.11
N GLY A 5 -3.83 67.85 2.51
CA GLY A 5 -3.56 67.89 1.07
C GLY A 5 -4.46 66.98 0.23
N THR A 6 -4.80 65.79 0.71
CA THR A 6 -5.79 64.86 0.13
C THR A 6 -5.77 63.58 0.96
N ILE A 7 -6.94 62.97 1.19
CA ILE A 7 -7.05 61.61 1.74
C ILE A 7 -7.24 60.70 0.53
N THR A 8 -6.31 59.78 0.31
CA THR A 8 -6.44 58.75 -0.72
C THR A 8 -7.12 57.53 -0.12
N MET A 9 -8.13 57.01 -0.81
CA MET A 9 -8.84 55.80 -0.43
C MET A 9 -8.40 54.65 -1.32
N ASP A 10 -8.14 53.51 -0.71
CA ASP A 10 -7.71 52.30 -1.42
C ASP A 10 -8.93 51.52 -1.95
N SER A 11 -10.11 51.74 -1.35
CA SER A 11 -11.43 51.24 -1.78
C SER A 11 -12.54 51.93 -0.97
N VAL A 12 -13.65 52.31 -1.61
CA VAL A 12 -14.83 52.92 -0.97
C VAL A 12 -15.84 51.83 -0.58
N GLY A 13 -15.99 51.56 0.71
CA GLY A 13 -17.07 50.68 1.20
C GLY A 13 -18.45 51.30 0.95
N TYR A 14 -19.46 50.44 0.73
CA TYR A 14 -20.89 50.74 0.49
C TYR A 14 -21.75 50.27 1.68
N GLY A 15 -22.93 50.83 1.92
CA GLY A 15 -23.93 50.29 2.86
C GLY A 15 -24.40 51.20 4.00
N TYR A 16 -24.26 52.52 3.85
CA TYR A 16 -24.74 53.49 4.86
C TYR A 16 -26.04 54.17 4.41
N ASP A 17 -27.14 53.91 5.12
CA ASP A 17 -28.45 54.57 4.86
C ASP A 17 -28.50 55.99 5.44
N SER A 18 -27.56 56.34 6.32
CA SER A 18 -27.37 57.66 6.90
C SER A 18 -25.91 57.91 7.24
N SER A 19 -25.51 59.17 7.41
CA SER A 19 -24.12 59.51 7.71
C SER A 19 -23.69 58.88 9.05
N PRO A 20 -22.61 58.06 9.09
CA PRO A 20 -22.19 57.41 10.32
C PRO A 20 -21.61 58.39 11.33
N VAL A 21 -21.73 58.03 12.62
CA VAL A 21 -21.12 58.78 13.71
C VAL A 21 -19.62 58.47 13.74
N VAL A 22 -18.79 59.50 13.65
CA VAL A 22 -17.33 59.35 13.81
C VAL A 22 -16.98 59.63 15.27
N THR A 23 -16.36 58.66 15.94
CA THR A 23 -15.85 58.83 17.30
C THR A 23 -14.33 58.81 17.32
N ILE A 24 -13.75 59.80 18.00
CA ILE A 24 -12.31 59.92 18.22
C ILE A 24 -12.04 59.88 19.72
N SER A 25 -11.00 59.15 20.12
CA SER A 25 -10.63 59.05 21.53
C SER A 25 -10.32 60.43 22.13
N LYS A 26 -10.55 60.58 23.44
CA LYS A 26 -10.33 61.85 24.15
C LYS A 26 -8.84 62.22 24.16
N PRO A 27 -8.48 63.52 24.02
CA PRO A 27 -7.09 63.96 24.13
C PRO A 27 -6.52 63.71 25.53
N ASN A 28 -5.19 63.67 25.64
CA ASN A 28 -4.50 63.36 26.89
C ASN A 28 -4.64 64.47 27.95
N MET A 29 -4.94 65.72 27.53
CA MET A 29 -5.35 66.82 28.41
C MET A 29 -6.56 67.58 27.82
N PRO A 30 -7.53 68.04 28.64
CA PRO A 30 -8.80 68.51 28.12
C PRO A 30 -8.75 70.01 27.77
N ILE A 31 -8.68 70.36 26.47
CA ILE A 31 -8.86 71.76 26.05
C ILE A 31 -9.71 71.87 24.77
N LEU A 32 -9.62 70.95 23.80
CA LEU A 32 -10.56 70.95 22.65
C LEU A 32 -10.64 69.58 21.95
N LYS A 33 -11.83 68.98 21.88
CA LYS A 33 -12.10 67.76 21.11
C LYS A 33 -12.24 68.10 19.62
N PRO A 34 -11.64 67.32 18.70
CA PRO A 34 -11.85 67.48 17.27
C PRO A 34 -13.29 67.18 16.88
N VAL A 35 -13.80 67.90 15.88
CA VAL A 35 -15.06 67.55 15.20
C VAL A 35 -14.70 66.86 13.89
N VAL A 36 -15.16 65.63 13.74
CA VAL A 36 -14.89 64.77 12.59
C VAL A 36 -16.22 64.36 11.97
N GLN A 37 -16.30 64.42 10.64
CA GLN A 37 -17.52 64.10 9.91
C GLN A 37 -17.19 63.22 8.71
N ALA A 38 -17.99 62.17 8.51
CA ALA A 38 -17.96 61.36 7.31
C ALA A 38 -18.85 62.00 6.22
N THR A 39 -18.41 61.93 4.97
CA THR A 39 -19.18 62.35 3.80
C THR A 39 -19.80 61.12 3.17
N LEU A 40 -21.14 61.04 3.20
CA LEU A 40 -21.93 59.99 2.56
C LEU A 40 -22.39 60.47 1.19
N ASP A 41 -22.11 59.68 0.15
CA ASP A 41 -22.86 59.76 -1.10
C ASP A 41 -24.15 58.97 -0.94
N SER A 42 -25.29 59.67 -0.88
CA SER A 42 -26.59 59.04 -0.64
C SER A 42 -27.12 58.25 -1.85
N ALA A 43 -26.59 58.47 -3.06
CA ALA A 43 -27.01 57.73 -4.25
C ALA A 43 -26.30 56.37 -4.33
N SER A 44 -25.03 56.34 -3.96
CA SER A 44 -24.23 55.12 -3.92
C SER A 44 -24.04 54.59 -2.49
N THR A 45 -24.73 55.11 -1.48
CA THR A 45 -24.59 54.75 -0.05
C THR A 45 -23.14 54.57 0.47
N THR A 46 -22.16 55.18 -0.20
CA THR A 46 -20.72 54.99 0.05
C THR A 46 -20.14 56.17 0.82
N ILE A 47 -19.16 55.90 1.69
CA ILE A 47 -18.39 56.97 2.33
C ILE A 47 -17.29 57.42 1.39
N THR A 48 -17.41 58.66 0.91
CA THR A 48 -16.49 59.27 -0.06
C THR A 48 -15.43 60.16 0.59
N GLY A 49 -15.52 60.38 1.91
CA GLY A 49 -14.53 61.12 2.69
C GLY A 49 -14.73 61.01 4.20
N VAL A 50 -13.66 61.18 4.98
CA VAL A 50 -13.75 61.51 6.41
C VAL A 50 -12.93 62.78 6.66
N GLY A 51 -13.61 63.89 6.92
CA GLY A 51 -13.01 65.21 7.10
C GLY A 51 -12.95 65.63 8.56
N ILE A 52 -11.95 66.46 8.90
CA ILE A 52 -11.88 67.16 10.18
C ILE A 52 -12.43 68.58 9.95
N SER A 53 -13.58 68.89 10.53
CA SER A 53 -14.22 70.21 10.40
C SER A 53 -13.73 71.19 11.48
N VAL A 54 -13.30 70.68 12.64
CA VAL A 54 -12.62 71.47 13.68
C VAL A 54 -11.45 70.66 14.23
N SER A 55 -10.23 71.20 14.16
CA SER A 55 -9.04 70.52 14.65
C SER A 55 -9.03 70.39 16.19
N GLY A 56 -8.71 69.20 16.70
CA GLY A 56 -8.45 68.97 18.13
C GLY A 56 -7.03 69.36 18.54
N SER A 57 -6.76 69.43 19.85
CA SER A 57 -5.43 69.75 20.40
C SER A 57 -4.99 68.79 21.50
N HIS A 58 -3.68 68.68 21.74
CA HIS A 58 -3.06 67.92 22.84
C HIS A 58 -3.22 66.39 22.75
N TYR A 59 -3.09 65.86 21.53
CA TYR A 59 -2.88 64.43 21.28
C TYR A 59 -1.37 64.18 21.22
N ILE A 60 -0.81 63.56 22.26
CA ILE A 60 0.63 63.23 22.36
C ILE A 60 0.92 61.76 22.00
N ILE A 61 -0.14 60.98 21.83
CA ILE A 61 -0.14 59.64 21.25
C ILE A 61 -1.16 59.63 20.11
N THR A 62 -0.98 58.71 19.17
CA THR A 62 -1.92 58.49 18.07
C THR A 62 -3.33 58.16 18.60
N PRO A 63 -4.36 59.01 18.37
CA PRO A 63 -5.72 58.68 18.80
C PRO A 63 -6.33 57.52 18.00
N SER A 64 -7.18 56.76 18.66
CA SER A 64 -8.05 55.80 17.97
C SER A 64 -9.25 56.53 17.39
N VAL A 65 -9.56 56.22 16.14
CA VAL A 65 -10.73 56.74 15.42
C VAL A 65 -11.55 55.56 14.95
N THR A 66 -12.83 55.60 15.29
CA THR A 66 -13.79 54.56 14.93
C THR A 66 -15.00 55.20 14.27
N LEU A 67 -15.55 54.51 13.29
CA LEU A 67 -16.84 54.82 12.70
C LEU A 67 -17.90 53.96 13.40
N SER A 68 -19.08 54.51 13.66
CA SER A 68 -20.23 53.71 14.06
C SER A 68 -20.53 52.68 12.99
N SER A 69 -21.04 51.53 13.41
CA SER A 69 -21.47 50.48 12.50
C SER A 69 -22.41 51.05 11.42
N PRO A 70 -22.36 50.52 10.18
CA PRO A 70 -23.47 50.69 9.24
C PRO A 70 -24.79 50.31 9.91
N THR A 71 -25.90 50.91 9.48
CA THR A 71 -27.23 50.61 10.03
C THR A 71 -27.75 49.23 9.59
N ASP A 72 -27.04 48.52 8.71
CA ASP A 72 -27.25 47.10 8.40
C ASP A 72 -26.49 46.19 9.38
N SER A 73 -27.16 45.08 9.73
CA SER A 73 -26.85 44.17 10.83
C SER A 73 -25.65 43.22 10.63
N SER A 74 -24.77 43.47 9.67
CA SER A 74 -23.67 42.54 9.34
C SER A 74 -22.27 42.88 9.90
N ASN A 75 -22.16 43.78 10.88
CA ASN A 75 -20.98 44.03 11.74
C ASN A 75 -19.60 43.72 11.10
N LYS A 76 -19.09 44.64 10.27
CA LYS A 76 -17.71 44.62 9.73
C LYS A 76 -17.07 46.01 9.87
N GLN A 77 -16.52 46.29 11.05
CA GLN A 77 -15.94 47.59 11.38
C GLN A 77 -14.66 47.86 10.56
N ALA A 78 -14.60 49.00 9.88
CA ALA A 78 -13.37 49.51 9.27
C ALA A 78 -12.42 50.04 10.36
N LEU A 79 -11.13 49.70 10.28
CA LEU A 79 -10.11 50.20 11.23
C LEU A 79 -9.38 51.39 10.63
N VAL A 80 -9.33 52.50 11.37
CA VAL A 80 -8.66 53.75 10.97
C VAL A 80 -7.53 54.06 11.95
N THR A 81 -6.34 54.31 11.43
CA THR A 81 -5.22 54.87 12.19
C THR A 81 -5.14 56.37 11.95
N SER A 82 -4.70 57.13 12.94
CA SER A 82 -4.49 58.57 12.79
C SER A 82 -2.99 58.89 12.71
N SER A 83 -2.64 60.06 12.19
CA SER A 83 -1.29 60.61 12.28
C SER A 83 -1.32 61.90 13.09
N VAL A 84 -0.29 62.12 13.91
CA VAL A 84 -0.13 63.29 14.76
C VAL A 84 1.11 64.06 14.33
N SER A 85 0.96 65.37 14.07
CA SER A 85 2.10 66.28 13.86
C SER A 85 1.88 67.57 14.66
N SER A 86 2.96 68.08 15.27
CA SER A 86 2.93 69.29 16.10
C SER A 86 1.83 69.29 17.20
N ASN A 87 1.64 68.16 17.89
CA ASN A 87 0.63 67.96 18.95
C ASN A 87 -0.83 68.11 18.49
N LYS A 88 -1.10 67.91 17.20
CA LYS A 88 -2.44 67.92 16.58
C LYS A 88 -2.62 66.68 15.71
N VAL A 89 -3.85 66.15 15.64
CA VAL A 89 -4.22 65.12 14.67
C VAL A 89 -4.15 65.75 13.27
N SER A 90 -3.24 65.25 12.44
CA SER A 90 -2.91 65.83 11.13
C SER A 90 -3.33 64.97 9.95
N GLY A 91 -3.81 63.75 10.17
CA GLY A 91 -4.33 62.89 9.12
C GLY A 91 -4.99 61.63 9.66
N LEU A 92 -5.78 60.96 8.81
CA LEU A 92 -6.43 59.67 9.08
C LEU A 92 -6.14 58.74 7.90
N THR A 93 -5.79 57.48 8.19
CA THR A 93 -5.51 56.43 7.21
C THR A 93 -6.32 55.19 7.56
N ILE A 94 -7.15 54.73 6.63
CA ILE A 94 -7.91 53.48 6.78
C ILE A 94 -6.93 52.31 6.59
N THR A 95 -6.88 51.38 7.54
CA THR A 95 -5.95 50.23 7.55
C THR A 95 -6.64 48.89 7.33
N ASN A 96 -7.97 48.85 7.46
CA ASN A 96 -8.81 47.72 7.07
C ASN A 96 -10.17 48.27 6.61
N SER A 97 -10.54 47.98 5.37
CA SER A 97 -11.72 48.52 4.70
C SER A 97 -13.00 47.69 4.90
N GLY A 98 -12.98 46.57 5.63
CA GLY A 98 -14.15 45.68 5.76
C GLY A 98 -14.46 44.89 4.47
N LYS A 99 -15.50 44.02 4.48
CA LYS A 99 -15.80 43.08 3.37
C LYS A 99 -17.29 43.07 2.98
N PHE A 100 -17.64 43.35 1.72
CA PHE A 100 -18.83 42.89 0.95
C PHE A 100 -18.80 43.48 -0.49
N TYR A 101 -17.83 43.06 -1.30
CA TYR A 101 -17.75 43.41 -2.72
C TYR A 101 -18.59 42.41 -3.52
N SER A 102 -19.57 42.87 -4.28
CA SER A 102 -20.44 42.02 -5.10
C SER A 102 -19.75 41.64 -6.42
N ASP A 103 -20.04 40.44 -6.94
CA ASP A 103 -20.55 40.37 -8.30
C ASP A 103 -21.62 39.29 -8.49
N SER A 104 -22.48 39.60 -9.44
CA SER A 104 -23.62 38.85 -9.91
C SER A 104 -23.16 37.91 -11.03
N SER A 105 -22.57 36.78 -10.70
CA SER A 105 -22.58 35.60 -11.58
C SER A 105 -22.09 34.40 -10.78
N GLY A 106 -23.01 33.47 -10.52
CA GLY A 106 -22.71 32.27 -9.76
C GLY A 106 -21.50 31.53 -10.35
N VAL A 107 -20.46 31.42 -9.53
CA VAL A 107 -19.61 30.25 -9.23
C VAL A 107 -18.30 30.79 -8.67
N VAL A 108 -18.05 30.55 -7.38
CA VAL A 108 -16.70 30.61 -6.80
C VAL A 108 -16.46 29.28 -6.08
N LEU A 109 -15.49 28.52 -6.59
CA LEU A 109 -15.01 27.26 -6.02
C LEU A 109 -13.69 27.50 -5.27
N ILE A 110 -13.74 27.33 -3.94
CA ILE A 110 -12.92 26.53 -2.98
C ILE A 110 -11.41 26.35 -3.27
N THR A 111 -10.51 26.41 -2.26
CA THR A 111 -9.97 25.20 -1.56
C THR A 111 -9.70 25.35 -0.05
N ILE A 112 -9.87 24.27 0.72
CA ILE A 112 -9.24 24.01 2.05
C ILE A 112 -8.74 22.54 2.10
N SER A 113 -7.61 22.33 2.79
CA SER A 113 -6.81 21.09 2.86
C SER A 113 -7.52 19.87 3.48
N PRO A 114 -7.16 18.63 3.07
CA PRO A 114 -7.74 17.42 3.64
C PRO A 114 -7.18 17.13 5.04
N PRO A 115 -8.02 16.77 6.03
CA PRO A 115 -7.55 16.17 7.27
C PRO A 115 -7.05 14.75 7.02
N THR A 116 -6.02 14.34 7.77
CA THR A 116 -5.42 12.99 7.74
C THR A 116 -6.48 11.91 8.00
N GLY A 117 -6.82 11.16 6.94
CA GLY A 117 -7.79 10.06 6.98
C GLY A 117 -8.74 10.07 5.79
N ASP A 118 -8.21 9.89 4.57
CA ASP A 118 -8.88 9.34 3.38
C ASP A 118 -10.24 9.97 2.98
N SER A 119 -10.19 11.14 2.35
CA SER A 119 -11.33 11.91 1.80
C SER A 119 -12.24 11.13 0.84
N ASP A 120 -11.78 10.01 0.28
CA ASP A 120 -12.51 9.21 -0.70
C ASP A 120 -13.56 8.29 -0.06
N LYS A 121 -13.60 8.21 1.28
CA LYS A 121 -14.41 7.25 2.05
C LYS A 121 -15.57 7.88 2.81
N GLN A 122 -15.57 9.21 2.92
CA GLN A 122 -16.61 9.96 3.59
C GLN A 122 -17.88 10.00 2.73
N ALA A 123 -19.04 9.86 3.36
CA ALA A 123 -20.31 10.09 2.70
C ALA A 123 -20.45 11.58 2.33
N THR A 124 -20.97 11.85 1.15
CA THR A 124 -21.25 13.21 0.70
C THR A 124 -22.75 13.42 0.59
N LEU A 125 -23.20 14.61 0.99
CA LEU A 125 -24.60 15.00 0.97
C LEU A 125 -24.78 16.24 0.10
N SER A 126 -25.92 16.33 -0.58
CA SER A 126 -26.41 17.59 -1.13
C SER A 126 -27.61 18.07 -0.33
N LEU A 127 -27.56 19.34 0.09
CA LEU A 127 -28.66 19.98 0.79
C LEU A 127 -29.71 20.53 -0.17
N GLN A 128 -30.98 20.41 0.21
CA GLN A 128 -32.09 21.13 -0.38
C GLN A 128 -32.49 22.28 0.54
N TYR A 129 -32.58 23.48 -0.03
CA TYR A 129 -32.84 24.73 0.67
C TYR A 129 -34.14 25.34 0.17
N ASP A 130 -35.03 25.71 1.08
CA ASP A 130 -36.25 26.45 0.78
C ASP A 130 -35.97 27.95 0.96
N SER A 131 -35.75 28.63 -0.16
CA SER A 131 -35.44 30.07 -0.20
C SER A 131 -36.65 30.98 0.04
N VAL A 132 -37.86 30.43 0.16
CA VAL A 132 -39.07 31.21 0.47
C VAL A 132 -39.25 31.31 1.98
N ASN A 133 -38.92 30.24 2.70
CA ASN A 133 -39.09 30.14 4.15
C ASN A 133 -37.77 30.22 4.93
N ASP A 134 -36.63 30.31 4.26
CA ASP A 134 -35.29 30.40 4.86
C ASP A 134 -34.91 29.19 5.74
N LYS A 135 -35.20 27.96 5.24
CA LYS A 135 -35.05 26.69 5.98
C LYS A 135 -34.38 25.57 5.17
N VAL A 136 -33.84 24.58 5.89
CA VAL A 136 -33.40 23.31 5.29
C VAL A 136 -34.62 22.43 5.03
N SER A 137 -34.84 22.06 3.77
CA SER A 137 -36.00 21.26 3.35
C SER A 137 -35.69 19.79 3.06
N GLY A 138 -34.41 19.43 2.89
CA GLY A 138 -34.03 18.06 2.58
C GLY A 138 -32.52 17.82 2.56
N LEU A 139 -32.12 16.56 2.72
CA LEU A 139 -30.76 16.08 2.48
C LEU A 139 -30.83 14.88 1.54
N THR A 140 -29.99 14.88 0.50
CA THR A 140 -29.83 13.74 -0.41
C THR A 140 -28.42 13.19 -0.27
N ILE A 141 -28.31 11.88 -0.12
CA ILE A 141 -27.03 11.18 -0.11
C ILE A 141 -26.52 11.11 -1.56
N THR A 142 -25.43 11.81 -1.85
CA THR A 142 -24.77 11.79 -3.17
C THR A 142 -23.67 10.73 -3.23
N ASN A 143 -23.09 10.38 -2.08
CA ASN A 143 -22.25 9.21 -1.88
C ASN A 143 -22.52 8.65 -0.48
N GLN A 144 -22.78 7.35 -0.39
CA GLN A 144 -23.09 6.67 0.88
C GLN A 144 -21.88 6.56 1.82
N GLY A 145 -20.65 6.81 1.34
CA GLY A 145 -19.44 6.50 2.09
C GLY A 145 -19.39 5.04 2.54
N LYS A 146 -18.36 4.67 3.30
CA LYS A 146 -18.25 3.37 3.98
C LYS A 146 -17.52 3.54 5.32
N LEU A 147 -17.30 2.45 6.07
CA LEU A 147 -16.58 2.40 7.36
C LEU A 147 -17.28 3.06 8.54
N TYR A 148 -18.59 3.27 8.46
CA TYR A 148 -19.32 3.80 9.60
C TYR A 148 -19.70 2.67 10.55
N ASP A 149 -19.22 2.72 11.79
CA ASP A 149 -19.67 1.82 12.85
C ASP A 149 -21.18 2.02 13.10
N SER A 150 -21.96 0.94 12.97
CA SER A 150 -23.41 1.02 13.15
C SER A 150 -23.85 1.31 14.58
N SER A 151 -22.98 1.05 15.56
CA SER A 151 -23.19 1.42 16.95
C SER A 151 -22.86 2.90 17.24
N SER A 152 -22.12 3.56 16.34
CA SER A 152 -21.74 4.97 16.41
C SER A 152 -21.90 5.64 15.04
N PRO A 153 -23.15 5.96 14.63
CA PRO A 153 -23.43 6.51 13.30
C PRO A 153 -22.73 7.87 13.08
N PRO A 154 -22.50 8.28 11.81
CA PRO A 154 -21.79 9.51 11.54
C PRO A 154 -22.54 10.75 12.02
N ILE A 155 -21.76 11.74 12.44
CA ILE A 155 -22.27 13.05 12.84
C ILE A 155 -22.52 13.88 11.58
N ILE A 156 -23.72 14.43 11.46
CA ILE A 156 -24.08 15.41 10.42
C ILE A 156 -23.96 16.80 11.02
N THR A 157 -23.15 17.66 10.41
CA THR A 157 -23.05 19.06 10.81
C THR A 157 -23.60 19.94 9.68
N ILE A 158 -24.53 20.81 10.04
CA ILE A 158 -25.05 21.87 9.17
C ILE A 158 -24.48 23.17 9.69
N SER A 159 -23.97 24.04 8.81
CA SER A 159 -23.44 25.34 9.24
C SER A 159 -24.49 26.10 10.05
N ASN A 160 -24.01 26.98 10.92
CA ASN A 160 -24.88 27.94 11.56
C ASN A 160 -25.64 28.79 10.51
N PHE A 161 -26.81 29.29 10.91
CA PHE A 161 -27.54 30.30 10.16
C PHE A 161 -26.72 31.61 10.07
N ASP A 162 -26.99 32.40 9.04
CA ASP A 162 -26.20 33.59 8.66
C ASP A 162 -26.75 34.91 9.25
N SER A 163 -27.92 34.87 9.89
CA SER A 163 -28.53 36.01 10.61
C SER A 163 -28.30 35.92 12.14
N ILE A 164 -28.65 36.95 12.92
CA ILE A 164 -28.50 36.97 14.41
C ILE A 164 -29.85 36.64 15.11
N GLY A 165 -30.76 35.89 14.46
CA GLY A 165 -32.12 35.65 14.97
C GLY A 165 -32.80 34.35 14.54
N GLY A 166 -32.04 33.31 14.20
CA GLY A 166 -32.55 32.01 13.73
C GLY A 166 -32.22 30.83 14.64
N SER A 167 -32.41 29.61 14.13
CA SER A 167 -32.10 28.35 14.81
C SER A 167 -31.35 27.39 13.90
N ASN A 168 -30.43 26.60 14.47
CA ASN A 168 -29.66 25.61 13.72
C ASN A 168 -30.55 24.45 13.26
N ALA A 169 -30.27 23.93 12.07
CA ALA A 169 -30.87 22.69 11.60
C ALA A 169 -30.14 21.51 12.23
N SER A 170 -30.86 20.41 12.47
CA SER A 170 -30.31 19.17 13.02
C SER A 170 -30.77 17.97 12.20
N ALA A 171 -29.90 16.97 12.08
CA ALA A 171 -30.19 15.74 11.37
C ALA A 171 -29.49 14.55 12.03
N VAL A 172 -30.07 13.37 11.88
CA VAL A 172 -29.51 12.09 12.34
C VAL A 172 -29.26 11.16 11.17
N ALA A 173 -28.18 10.39 11.24
CA ALA A 173 -27.79 9.41 10.24
C ALA A 173 -28.14 7.99 10.68
N THR A 174 -28.54 7.14 9.72
CA THR A 174 -28.67 5.69 9.92
C THR A 174 -27.68 4.96 9.03
N THR A 175 -27.02 3.95 9.58
CA THR A 175 -26.01 3.15 8.89
C THR A 175 -26.46 1.70 8.74
N VAL A 176 -26.29 1.13 7.56
CA VAL A 176 -26.57 -0.27 7.26
C VAL A 176 -25.37 -0.86 6.55
N ASN A 177 -24.90 -2.03 6.99
CA ASN A 177 -23.71 -2.69 6.46
C ASN A 177 -22.49 -1.76 6.37
N ASN A 178 -22.27 -0.99 7.44
CA ASN A 178 -21.18 -0.02 7.59
C ASN A 178 -21.15 1.13 6.57
N ARG A 179 -22.31 1.48 5.99
CA ARG A 179 -22.47 2.56 5.00
C ARG A 179 -23.58 3.51 5.44
N LEU A 180 -23.49 4.80 5.10
CA LEU A 180 -24.58 5.75 5.34
C LEU A 180 -25.78 5.35 4.48
N SER A 181 -26.86 4.95 5.14
CA SER A 181 -28.05 4.41 4.50
C SER A 181 -29.13 5.49 4.33
N SER A 182 -29.37 6.28 5.37
CA SER A 182 -30.33 7.39 5.33
C SER A 182 -29.92 8.54 6.24
N VAL A 183 -30.50 9.71 5.98
CA VAL A 183 -30.39 10.90 6.84
C VAL A 183 -31.79 11.45 7.07
N LEU A 184 -32.14 11.69 8.33
CA LEU A 184 -33.41 12.28 8.74
C LEU A 184 -33.14 13.68 9.32
N ILE A 185 -33.74 14.72 8.74
CA ILE A 185 -33.77 16.05 9.34
C ILE A 185 -34.73 16.01 10.53
N THR A 186 -34.21 16.28 11.72
CA THR A 186 -34.99 16.34 12.97
C THR A 186 -35.48 17.74 13.29
N ASP A 187 -34.74 18.76 12.86
CA ASP A 187 -35.17 20.17 12.86
C ASP A 187 -34.62 20.85 11.61
N SER A 188 -35.50 21.52 10.87
CA SER A 188 -35.15 22.29 9.67
C SER A 188 -34.40 23.60 9.96
N GLY A 189 -34.38 24.05 11.21
CA GLY A 189 -33.82 25.35 11.60
C GLY A 189 -34.60 26.52 11.01
N SER A 190 -34.02 27.72 11.10
CA SER A 190 -34.56 28.95 10.50
C SER A 190 -33.50 30.04 10.36
N GLY A 191 -33.75 31.00 9.47
CA GLY A 191 -32.95 32.22 9.34
C GLY A 191 -31.68 32.05 8.50
N TYR A 192 -31.64 31.03 7.64
CA TYR A 192 -30.63 30.90 6.59
C TYR A 192 -31.04 31.79 5.43
N THR A 193 -30.21 32.73 5.01
CA THR A 193 -30.43 33.57 3.81
C THR A 193 -29.63 33.07 2.61
N SER A 194 -28.77 32.09 2.83
CA SER A 194 -27.98 31.38 1.83
C SER A 194 -27.98 29.89 2.13
N LYS A 195 -27.72 29.05 1.11
CA LYS A 195 -27.69 27.60 1.27
C LYS A 195 -26.60 27.21 2.30
N PRO A 196 -26.94 26.59 3.44
CA PRO A 196 -25.95 26.20 4.43
C PRO A 196 -25.06 25.05 3.93
N THR A 197 -23.86 24.94 4.47
CA THR A 197 -22.95 23.84 4.18
C THR A 197 -23.28 22.63 5.04
N VAL A 198 -23.19 21.42 4.47
CA VAL A 198 -23.40 20.17 5.20
C VAL A 198 -22.16 19.31 5.10
N THR A 199 -21.69 18.83 6.24
CA THR A 199 -20.56 17.89 6.33
C THR A 199 -20.97 16.64 7.09
N VAL A 200 -20.39 15.51 6.71
CA VAL A 200 -20.51 14.24 7.42
C VAL A 200 -19.19 13.98 8.14
N SER A 201 -19.21 13.41 9.35
CA SER A 201 -17.98 13.01 10.02
C SER A 201 -17.21 11.96 9.21
N ALA A 202 -15.90 11.87 9.46
CA ALA A 202 -15.09 10.78 8.93
C ALA A 202 -15.62 9.41 9.41
N PRO A 203 -15.39 8.34 8.65
CA PRO A 203 -15.70 6.99 9.11
C PRO A 203 -14.91 6.59 10.35
N THR A 204 -15.40 5.60 11.10
CA THR A 204 -14.91 5.24 12.44
C THR A 204 -14.12 3.93 12.49
N LEU A 205 -14.29 3.05 11.49
CA LEU A 205 -13.59 1.75 11.39
C LEU A 205 -12.27 1.86 10.59
N SER A 206 -11.34 0.91 10.79
CA SER A 206 -9.99 0.93 10.20
C SER A 206 -9.91 0.26 8.82
N LEU A 207 -8.90 0.65 8.02
CA LEU A 207 -8.69 0.13 6.65
C LEU A 207 -8.35 -1.37 6.60
N SER A 208 -7.80 -1.95 7.67
CA SER A 208 -7.47 -3.38 7.76
C SER A 208 -8.70 -4.28 7.63
N ASP A 209 -9.88 -3.74 7.93
CA ASP A 209 -11.14 -4.47 7.98
C ASP A 209 -11.72 -4.76 6.58
N PHE A 210 -11.04 -4.33 5.50
CA PHE A 210 -11.45 -4.53 4.10
C PHE A 210 -10.62 -5.52 3.31
N THR A 211 -9.77 -6.30 3.98
CA THR A 211 -9.06 -7.36 3.27
C THR A 211 -10.08 -8.40 2.82
N ALA A 212 -10.22 -8.59 1.51
CA ALA A 212 -11.02 -9.67 0.95
C ALA A 212 -10.58 -10.99 1.57
N THR A 213 -11.55 -11.77 2.01
CA THR A 213 -11.31 -13.09 2.59
C THR A 213 -11.85 -14.15 1.64
N ALA A 214 -11.14 -15.26 1.56
CA ALA A 214 -11.59 -16.41 0.81
C ALA A 214 -11.30 -17.70 1.59
N THR A 215 -12.18 -18.69 1.43
CA THR A 215 -11.98 -20.03 1.96
C THR A 215 -11.58 -20.95 0.80
N THR A 216 -10.47 -21.68 0.98
CA THR A 216 -9.96 -22.60 -0.04
C THR A 216 -10.63 -23.97 0.06
N ILE A 217 -10.94 -24.57 -1.10
CA ILE A 217 -11.42 -25.95 -1.22
C ILE A 217 -10.29 -26.82 -1.74
N ILE A 218 -10.03 -27.92 -1.03
CA ILE A 218 -9.02 -28.91 -1.41
C ILE A 218 -9.72 -30.19 -1.85
N VAL A 219 -9.45 -30.64 -3.07
CA VAL A 219 -9.98 -31.89 -3.64
C VAL A 219 -8.79 -32.73 -4.13
N ASN A 220 -8.77 -34.02 -3.82
CA ASN A 220 -7.70 -34.95 -4.24
C ASN A 220 -6.28 -34.44 -3.93
N ASN A 221 -6.08 -33.88 -2.73
CA ASN A 221 -4.80 -33.28 -2.29
C ASN A 221 -4.30 -32.09 -3.13
N LYS A 222 -5.17 -31.44 -3.90
CA LYS A 222 -4.86 -30.26 -4.71
C LYS A 222 -5.75 -29.09 -4.29
N LEU A 223 -5.20 -27.87 -4.29
CA LEU A 223 -6.02 -26.65 -4.23
C LEU A 223 -6.89 -26.61 -5.49
N ASP A 224 -8.19 -26.79 -5.30
CA ASP A 224 -9.17 -26.86 -6.37
C ASP A 224 -9.71 -25.48 -6.68
N SER A 225 -10.21 -24.79 -5.66
CA SER A 225 -10.84 -23.48 -5.78
C SER A 225 -10.70 -22.65 -4.50
N ALA A 226 -10.98 -21.36 -4.60
CA ALA A 226 -11.15 -20.47 -3.47
C ALA A 226 -12.49 -19.75 -3.62
N ILE A 227 -13.32 -19.79 -2.57
CA ILE A 227 -14.60 -19.10 -2.54
C ILE A 227 -14.42 -17.82 -1.73
N ILE A 228 -14.70 -16.67 -2.34
CA ILE A 228 -14.68 -15.38 -1.67
C ILE A 228 -15.78 -15.39 -0.60
N SER A 229 -15.37 -15.31 0.67
CA SER A 229 -16.27 -15.19 1.83
C SER A 229 -16.60 -13.74 2.12
N ASP A 230 -15.68 -12.83 1.81
CA ASP A 230 -15.89 -11.38 1.83
C ASP A 230 -15.09 -10.79 0.65
N SER A 231 -15.75 -10.02 -0.21
CA SER A 231 -15.10 -9.39 -1.36
C SER A 231 -14.14 -8.26 -0.96
N GLY A 232 -14.14 -7.85 0.32
CA GLY A 232 -13.50 -6.64 0.76
C GLY A 232 -14.07 -5.42 0.05
N ASP A 233 -13.40 -4.29 0.19
CA ASP A 233 -13.72 -3.06 -0.52
C ASP A 233 -12.44 -2.29 -0.89
N PHE A 234 -12.57 -1.30 -1.78
CA PHE A 234 -11.54 -0.28 -2.07
C PHE A 234 -10.29 -0.73 -2.84
N TYR A 235 -10.35 -1.89 -3.49
CA TYR A 235 -9.37 -2.25 -4.50
C TYR A 235 -9.51 -1.33 -5.72
N SER A 236 -8.70 -0.26 -5.78
CA SER A 236 -8.54 0.62 -6.95
C SER A 236 -7.68 0.00 -8.05
N SER A 237 -6.98 -1.09 -7.70
CA SER A 237 -6.26 -1.98 -8.61
C SER A 237 -6.40 -3.42 -8.10
N PRO A 238 -6.22 -4.44 -8.95
CA PRO A 238 -6.34 -5.84 -8.52
C PRO A 238 -5.40 -6.17 -7.34
N PRO A 239 -5.89 -6.77 -6.25
CA PRO A 239 -5.04 -7.16 -5.13
C PRO A 239 -4.12 -8.31 -5.49
N SER A 240 -2.95 -8.36 -4.84
CA SER A 240 -2.07 -9.53 -4.90
C SER A 240 -2.65 -10.68 -4.06
N ILE A 241 -2.80 -11.86 -4.65
CA ILE A 241 -3.19 -13.08 -3.95
C ILE A 241 -1.95 -13.96 -3.75
N THR A 242 -1.75 -14.43 -2.51
CA THR A 242 -0.69 -15.38 -2.18
C THR A 242 -1.30 -16.69 -1.67
N VAL A 243 -0.79 -17.82 -2.15
CA VAL A 243 -1.14 -19.15 -1.65
C VAL A 243 0.07 -19.68 -0.90
N SER A 244 -0.13 -20.08 0.36
CA SER A 244 0.94 -20.68 1.16
C SER A 244 1.35 -22.05 0.59
N PRO A 245 2.61 -22.46 0.73
CA PRO A 245 3.04 -23.79 0.33
C PRO A 245 2.36 -24.86 1.19
N PRO A 246 2.20 -26.11 0.68
CA PRO A 246 1.75 -27.24 1.49
C PRO A 246 2.64 -27.43 2.72
N THR A 247 2.03 -27.77 3.86
CA THR A 247 2.73 -27.88 5.16
C THR A 247 3.19 -29.30 5.50
N LYS A 248 2.71 -30.31 4.77
CA LYS A 248 3.07 -31.71 5.02
C LYS A 248 4.50 -32.01 4.61
N ASN A 249 5.18 -32.82 5.41
CA ASN A 249 6.55 -33.27 5.19
C ASN A 249 6.57 -34.71 4.65
N ALA A 250 7.75 -35.19 4.27
CA ALA A 250 7.95 -36.55 3.75
C ALA A 250 7.31 -37.63 4.65
N THR A 251 7.42 -37.47 5.97
CA THR A 251 6.90 -38.42 6.95
C THR A 251 5.40 -38.62 6.88
N ASP A 252 4.63 -37.59 6.50
CA ASP A 252 3.16 -37.64 6.37
C ASP A 252 2.69 -38.52 5.21
N PHE A 253 3.60 -38.91 4.33
CA PHE A 253 3.34 -39.74 3.14
C PHE A 253 3.98 -41.12 3.23
N THR A 254 4.57 -41.46 4.37
CA THR A 254 5.27 -42.73 4.57
C THR A 254 4.30 -43.90 4.47
N ALA A 255 4.69 -44.94 3.74
CA ALA A 255 3.97 -46.20 3.70
C ALA A 255 4.10 -46.92 5.04
N THR A 256 3.05 -47.61 5.48
CA THR A 256 3.05 -48.34 6.75
C THR A 256 2.76 -49.81 6.51
N ALA A 257 3.32 -50.68 7.35
CA ALA A 257 3.14 -52.11 7.26
C ALA A 257 3.23 -52.77 8.64
N ILE A 258 2.72 -54.00 8.74
CA ILE A 258 2.79 -54.83 9.93
C ILE A 258 3.45 -56.18 9.59
N ALA A 259 4.27 -56.69 10.51
CA ALA A 259 4.80 -58.04 10.41
C ALA A 259 3.72 -59.06 10.83
N VAL A 260 3.62 -60.16 10.08
CA VAL A 260 2.76 -61.30 10.40
C VAL A 260 3.67 -62.44 10.84
N MET A 261 3.52 -62.90 12.09
CA MET A 261 4.37 -63.93 12.69
C MET A 261 3.97 -65.33 12.25
N ASN A 262 4.95 -66.21 12.07
CA ASN A 262 4.73 -67.64 11.86
C ASN A 262 4.53 -68.34 13.21
N GLN A 263 3.26 -68.52 13.59
CA GLN A 263 2.87 -69.11 14.88
C GLN A 263 3.25 -70.59 15.06
N ILE A 264 3.67 -71.27 13.99
CA ILE A 264 4.04 -72.71 14.01
C ILE A 264 5.57 -72.87 14.05
N ASP A 265 6.33 -71.81 13.79
CA ASP A 265 7.79 -71.85 13.87
C ASP A 265 8.25 -71.67 15.32
N SER A 266 8.92 -72.70 15.86
CA SER A 266 9.59 -72.64 17.17
C SER A 266 10.60 -71.48 17.30
N GLY A 267 11.08 -70.95 16.17
CA GLY A 267 11.94 -69.78 16.11
C GLY A 267 11.20 -68.46 15.94
N ASN A 268 9.87 -68.40 16.05
CA ASN A 268 9.04 -67.20 15.95
C ASN A 268 9.49 -66.23 14.84
N SER A 269 9.49 -66.70 13.58
CA SER A 269 9.91 -65.95 12.40
C SER A 269 8.78 -65.13 11.77
N ILE A 270 9.10 -64.21 10.86
CA ILE A 270 8.10 -63.45 10.11
C ILE A 270 7.64 -64.27 8.89
N GLN A 271 6.34 -64.54 8.81
CA GLN A 271 5.71 -65.22 7.68
C GLN A 271 5.43 -64.27 6.51
N ALA A 272 4.97 -63.05 6.81
CA ALA A 272 4.63 -62.05 5.80
C ALA A 272 4.79 -60.63 6.36
N ILE A 273 4.89 -59.65 5.46
CA ILE A 273 4.74 -58.23 5.81
C ILE A 273 3.53 -57.73 5.03
N THR A 274 2.53 -57.22 5.75
CA THR A 274 1.28 -56.74 5.16
C THR A 274 1.25 -55.22 5.20
N MET A 275 1.02 -54.60 4.05
CA MET A 275 0.85 -53.14 3.96
C MET A 275 -0.43 -52.70 4.69
N THR A 276 -0.33 -51.67 5.52
CA THR A 276 -1.47 -50.97 6.13
C THR A 276 -1.76 -49.63 5.44
N SER A 277 -0.75 -49.05 4.79
CA SER A 277 -0.90 -47.90 3.90
C SER A 277 0.18 -47.97 2.83
N ASN A 278 -0.20 -47.74 1.57
CA ASN A 278 0.74 -47.76 0.45
C ASN A 278 1.66 -46.53 0.42
N GLY A 279 1.38 -45.51 1.24
CA GLY A 279 2.04 -44.22 1.18
C GLY A 279 1.85 -43.52 -0.17
N MET A 280 2.53 -42.39 -0.35
CA MET A 280 2.50 -41.61 -1.59
C MET A 280 3.88 -41.01 -1.88
N PHE A 281 4.08 -40.54 -3.11
CA PHE A 281 5.30 -39.86 -3.57
C PHE A 281 6.59 -40.69 -3.59
N TYR A 282 6.51 -42.01 -3.52
CA TYR A 282 7.67 -42.88 -3.72
C TYR A 282 8.08 -42.90 -5.20
N THR A 283 9.21 -42.30 -5.52
CA THR A 283 9.84 -42.30 -6.85
C THR A 283 10.98 -43.31 -6.97
N SER A 284 11.52 -43.74 -5.84
CA SER A 284 12.58 -44.72 -5.71
C SER A 284 12.22 -45.73 -4.61
N ILE A 285 12.91 -46.87 -4.61
CA ILE A 285 12.68 -47.94 -3.63
C ILE A 285 13.17 -47.48 -2.25
N PRO A 286 12.30 -47.39 -1.23
CA PRO A 286 12.73 -47.03 0.11
C PRO A 286 13.43 -48.20 0.81
N THR A 287 14.27 -47.88 1.78
CA THR A 287 14.78 -48.88 2.72
C THR A 287 13.65 -49.34 3.63
N VAL A 288 13.51 -50.65 3.79
CA VAL A 288 12.60 -51.27 4.77
C VAL A 288 13.44 -51.94 5.84
N THR A 289 13.19 -51.59 7.09
CA THR A 289 13.80 -52.24 8.25
C THR A 289 12.73 -52.91 9.08
N VAL A 290 13.11 -54.01 9.71
CA VAL A 290 12.33 -54.64 10.77
C VAL A 290 13.15 -54.56 12.05
N ASP A 291 12.46 -54.42 13.18
CA ASP A 291 13.06 -54.42 14.52
C ASP A 291 14.07 -55.57 14.71
N SER A 292 14.96 -55.39 15.67
CA SER A 292 15.89 -56.43 16.11
C SER A 292 15.15 -57.53 16.87
N ALA A 293 15.44 -58.79 16.54
CA ALA A 293 15.07 -59.94 17.35
C ALA A 293 15.71 -59.84 18.76
N THR A 294 15.10 -60.48 19.77
CA THR A 294 15.42 -60.25 21.19
C THR A 294 16.52 -61.17 21.74
N GLY A 295 17.67 -61.28 21.07
CA GLY A 295 18.79 -62.10 21.58
C GLY A 295 20.20 -61.63 21.14
N ASP A 296 21.23 -62.46 21.39
CA ASP A 296 22.65 -62.25 21.01
C ASP A 296 22.94 -61.94 19.52
N SER A 297 24.20 -61.66 19.19
CA SER A 297 24.63 -61.15 17.88
C SER A 297 24.33 -62.02 16.66
N ASN A 298 23.81 -63.25 16.83
CA ASN A 298 23.43 -64.16 15.75
C ASN A 298 21.93 -64.21 15.45
N HIS A 299 21.11 -63.40 16.14
CA HIS A 299 19.68 -63.38 15.88
C HIS A 299 19.40 -62.71 14.52
N PHE A 300 19.02 -63.54 13.54
CA PHE A 300 18.80 -63.14 12.16
C PHE A 300 17.70 -62.08 12.12
N ARG A 301 18.04 -60.83 11.85
CA ARG A 301 17.06 -59.79 11.54
C ARG A 301 16.36 -60.14 10.23
N ALA A 302 15.06 -59.89 10.18
CA ALA A 302 14.34 -59.95 8.93
C ALA A 302 14.86 -58.84 8.00
N THR A 303 15.07 -59.20 6.73
CA THR A 303 15.43 -58.26 5.68
C THR A 303 14.40 -58.38 4.57
N GLY A 304 13.97 -57.25 4.02
CA GLY A 304 12.97 -57.20 2.97
C GLY A 304 13.29 -56.15 1.92
N PHE A 305 12.47 -56.11 0.88
CA PHE A 305 12.51 -55.08 -0.15
C PHE A 305 11.10 -54.54 -0.38
N ALA A 306 11.00 -53.25 -0.68
CA ALA A 306 9.75 -52.65 -1.13
C ALA A 306 9.63 -52.74 -2.65
N THR A 307 8.41 -52.90 -3.16
CA THR A 307 8.07 -52.76 -4.57
C THR A 307 7.37 -51.43 -4.77
N VAL A 308 7.92 -50.58 -5.64
CA VAL A 308 7.37 -49.25 -5.96
C VAL A 308 6.65 -49.31 -7.29
N ASN A 309 5.45 -48.74 -7.36
CA ASN A 309 4.85 -48.36 -8.63
C ASN A 309 5.15 -46.89 -8.88
N THR A 310 6.02 -46.61 -9.84
CA THR A 310 6.49 -45.26 -10.16
C THR A 310 5.44 -44.42 -10.89
N SER A 311 4.47 -45.05 -11.56
CA SER A 311 3.37 -44.37 -12.25
C SER A 311 2.36 -43.76 -11.27
N ASN A 312 2.02 -44.49 -10.20
CA ASN A 312 1.12 -43.99 -9.15
C ASN A 312 1.86 -43.52 -7.88
N ARG A 313 3.20 -43.58 -7.89
CA ARG A 313 4.13 -43.12 -6.85
C ARG A 313 3.83 -43.70 -5.46
N SER A 314 3.54 -45.00 -5.39
CA SER A 314 3.17 -45.69 -4.14
C SER A 314 3.89 -47.03 -3.98
N ILE A 315 3.94 -47.54 -2.75
CA ILE A 315 4.43 -48.90 -2.47
C ILE A 315 3.30 -49.90 -2.73
N THR A 316 3.56 -50.89 -3.57
CA THR A 316 2.58 -51.95 -3.91
C THR A 316 2.78 -53.23 -3.12
N GLY A 317 3.92 -53.38 -2.44
CA GLY A 317 4.17 -54.51 -1.55
C GLY A 317 5.54 -54.45 -0.88
N ILE A 318 5.69 -55.22 0.20
CA ILE A 318 6.98 -55.46 0.86
C ILE A 318 7.22 -56.97 0.88
N GLY A 319 8.29 -57.39 0.20
CA GLY A 319 8.73 -58.78 0.17
C GLY A 319 9.75 -59.08 1.27
N ILE A 320 9.79 -60.32 1.71
CA ILE A 320 10.77 -60.83 2.68
C ILE A 320 11.90 -61.54 1.91
N VAL A 321 13.14 -61.14 2.15
CA VAL A 321 14.35 -61.84 1.68
C VAL A 321 14.81 -62.86 2.72
N LYS A 322 14.82 -62.46 4.00
CA LYS A 322 15.09 -63.34 5.15
C LYS A 322 14.01 -63.07 6.19
N ALA A 323 13.34 -64.11 6.65
CA ALA A 323 12.23 -64.01 7.61
C ALA A 323 12.67 -63.59 9.03
N GLY A 324 13.97 -63.68 9.31
CA GLY A 324 14.50 -63.54 10.66
C GLY A 324 14.00 -64.61 11.63
N LYS A 325 14.54 -64.65 12.85
CA LYS A 325 14.15 -65.59 13.90
C LYS A 325 14.35 -64.99 15.30
N TYR A 326 13.63 -65.55 16.27
CA TYR A 326 13.64 -65.28 17.70
C TYR A 326 13.18 -63.87 18.07
N TYR A 327 12.12 -63.43 17.39
CA TYR A 327 11.35 -62.28 17.84
C TYR A 327 10.59 -62.64 19.13
N ASP A 328 10.29 -61.65 19.97
CA ASP A 328 9.43 -61.85 21.15
C ASP A 328 8.02 -62.25 20.70
N SER A 329 7.48 -63.33 21.25
CA SER A 329 6.13 -63.81 20.91
C SER A 329 5.02 -62.89 21.40
N ASN A 330 5.30 -62.01 22.36
CA ASN A 330 4.34 -61.08 22.94
C ASN A 330 4.40 -59.68 22.31
N VAL A 331 5.40 -59.40 21.47
CA VAL A 331 5.59 -58.09 20.84
C VAL A 331 5.77 -58.27 19.33
N THR A 332 4.82 -57.74 18.55
CA THR A 332 4.95 -57.78 17.09
C THR A 332 6.11 -56.88 16.64
N PRO A 333 7.05 -57.39 15.81
CA PRO A 333 8.17 -56.57 15.30
C PRO A 333 7.67 -55.37 14.51
N ILE A 334 8.23 -54.19 14.76
CA ILE A 334 7.88 -52.99 14.00
C ILE A 334 8.55 -53.07 12.63
N VAL A 335 7.75 -52.83 11.59
CA VAL A 335 8.23 -52.64 10.22
C VAL A 335 8.30 -51.13 9.96
N THR A 336 9.48 -50.62 9.69
CA THR A 336 9.71 -49.21 9.35
C THR A 336 10.05 -49.09 7.88
N VAL A 337 9.29 -48.27 7.16
CA VAL A 337 9.59 -47.87 5.79
C VAL A 337 10.18 -46.47 5.84
N ALA A 338 11.28 -46.23 5.13
CA ALA A 338 11.81 -44.88 5.01
C ALA A 338 10.78 -43.96 4.32
N PRO A 339 10.67 -42.68 4.74
CA PRO A 339 9.83 -41.70 4.05
C PRO A 339 10.23 -41.53 2.58
N PRO A 340 9.29 -41.14 1.69
CA PRO A 340 9.62 -40.76 0.32
C PRO A 340 10.53 -39.54 0.28
N THR A 341 11.33 -39.42 -0.77
CA THR A 341 12.11 -38.19 -1.02
C THR A 341 11.22 -37.20 -1.78
N LEU A 342 10.88 -36.06 -1.14
CA LEU A 342 10.05 -35.01 -1.74
C LEU A 342 10.86 -33.96 -2.53
N ALA A 343 12.09 -34.28 -2.91
CA ALA A 343 12.94 -33.35 -3.65
C ALA A 343 12.27 -33.01 -5.00
N LYS A 344 11.96 -31.71 -5.19
CA LYS A 344 11.46 -31.26 -6.50
C LYS A 344 12.58 -31.35 -7.54
N PHE A 345 13.78 -30.92 -7.16
CA PHE A 345 14.96 -30.98 -8.00
C PHE A 345 16.13 -31.65 -7.29
N GLU A 346 16.95 -32.37 -8.04
CA GLU A 346 18.18 -33.03 -7.59
C GLU A 346 19.40 -32.25 -8.07
N ILE A 347 20.41 -32.14 -7.22
CA ILE A 347 21.69 -31.52 -7.62
C ILE A 347 22.33 -32.40 -8.69
N GLY A 348 22.74 -31.78 -9.80
CA GLY A 348 23.29 -32.42 -10.99
C GLY A 348 22.25 -32.82 -12.04
N GLU A 349 20.95 -32.65 -11.78
CA GLU A 349 19.96 -32.97 -12.81
C GLU A 349 19.95 -31.93 -13.93
N LYS A 350 19.64 -32.39 -15.15
CA LYS A 350 19.44 -31.48 -16.29
C LYS A 350 18.06 -30.83 -16.23
N ILE A 351 17.99 -29.59 -16.69
CA ILE A 351 16.75 -28.86 -16.87
C ILE A 351 16.56 -28.47 -18.33
N THR A 352 15.30 -28.22 -18.70
CA THR A 352 14.92 -27.58 -19.96
C THR A 352 14.02 -26.38 -19.66
N HIS A 353 14.13 -25.34 -20.47
CA HIS A 353 13.31 -24.15 -20.39
C HIS A 353 13.05 -23.64 -21.81
N LYS A 354 11.78 -23.56 -22.20
CA LYS A 354 11.39 -23.26 -23.57
C LYS A 354 11.14 -21.76 -23.74
N LEU A 355 11.95 -21.15 -24.60
CA LEU A 355 11.73 -19.80 -25.11
C LEU A 355 10.90 -19.88 -26.41
N PRO A 356 10.35 -18.76 -26.91
CA PRO A 356 9.57 -18.77 -28.15
C PRO A 356 10.32 -19.36 -29.36
N ASN A 357 11.64 -19.13 -29.45
CA ASN A 357 12.45 -19.46 -30.63
C ASN A 357 13.58 -20.48 -30.37
N THR A 358 13.81 -20.90 -29.12
CA THR A 358 14.90 -21.81 -28.74
C THR A 358 14.58 -22.50 -27.42
N THR A 359 15.39 -23.49 -27.04
CA THR A 359 15.32 -24.13 -25.72
C THR A 359 16.62 -23.86 -24.96
N LEU A 360 16.50 -23.38 -23.73
CA LEU A 360 17.59 -23.32 -22.77
C LEU A 360 17.72 -24.65 -22.05
N HIS A 361 18.95 -25.12 -21.95
CA HIS A 361 19.36 -26.26 -21.14
C HIS A 361 20.23 -25.78 -19.99
N GLY A 362 20.30 -26.55 -18.92
CA GLY A 362 21.19 -26.28 -17.80
C GLY A 362 21.25 -27.46 -16.84
N GLU A 363 22.01 -27.28 -15.78
CA GLU A 363 22.18 -28.29 -14.73
C GLU A 363 21.95 -27.63 -13.35
N VAL A 364 21.19 -28.30 -12.49
CA VAL A 364 20.91 -27.80 -11.14
C VAL A 364 22.16 -27.93 -10.26
N SER A 365 22.77 -26.81 -9.88
CA SER A 365 23.91 -26.80 -8.95
C SER A 365 23.48 -26.70 -7.48
N ALA A 366 22.33 -26.08 -7.22
CA ALA A 366 21.72 -26.02 -5.89
C ALA A 366 20.21 -25.77 -6.00
N TYR A 367 19.45 -26.37 -5.08
CA TYR A 367 18.02 -26.09 -4.94
C TYR A 367 17.59 -26.12 -3.48
N ASN A 368 16.92 -25.06 -3.04
CA ASN A 368 16.32 -24.97 -1.71
C ASN A 368 14.79 -24.90 -1.85
N SER A 369 14.11 -25.99 -1.48
CA SER A 369 12.66 -26.13 -1.63
C SER A 369 11.84 -25.21 -0.73
N VAL A 370 12.41 -24.75 0.38
CA VAL A 370 11.73 -23.87 1.35
C VAL A 370 11.72 -22.43 0.84
N SER A 371 12.88 -21.92 0.42
CA SER A 371 13.02 -20.57 -0.13
C SER A 371 12.72 -20.46 -1.63
N SER A 372 12.43 -21.59 -2.28
CA SER A 372 12.22 -21.70 -3.74
C SER A 372 13.34 -21.07 -4.57
N LYS A 373 14.58 -21.18 -4.10
CA LYS A 373 15.77 -20.70 -4.80
C LYS A 373 16.46 -21.85 -5.52
N MET A 374 16.70 -21.68 -6.81
CA MET A 374 17.44 -22.59 -7.67
C MET A 374 18.69 -21.89 -8.21
N SER A 375 19.79 -22.61 -8.27
CA SER A 375 21.01 -22.21 -8.97
C SER A 375 21.26 -23.16 -10.11
N LEU A 376 21.57 -22.60 -11.28
CA LEU A 376 21.86 -23.35 -12.49
C LEU A 376 23.31 -23.10 -12.90
N ILE A 377 23.94 -24.13 -13.45
CA ILE A 377 25.24 -24.08 -14.13
C ILE A 377 25.11 -24.71 -15.52
N HIS A 378 26.14 -24.54 -16.36
CA HIS A 378 26.16 -25.06 -17.73
C HIS A 378 24.93 -24.64 -18.54
N VAL A 379 24.46 -23.41 -18.32
CA VAL A 379 23.28 -22.90 -19.01
C VAL A 379 23.65 -22.50 -20.43
N GLY A 380 22.92 -23.01 -21.42
CA GLY A 380 23.13 -22.70 -22.83
C GLY A 380 21.89 -22.99 -23.67
N ALA A 381 21.76 -22.30 -24.80
CA ALA A 381 20.61 -22.43 -25.70
C ALA A 381 20.95 -23.31 -26.92
N GLU A 382 19.94 -23.98 -27.46
CA GLU A 382 20.08 -24.85 -28.65
C GLU A 382 20.54 -24.11 -29.92
N ASP A 383 20.24 -22.82 -30.01
CA ASP A 383 20.66 -21.95 -31.12
C ASP A 383 22.08 -21.39 -30.94
N GLY A 384 22.78 -21.75 -29.86
CA GLY A 384 24.15 -21.33 -29.59
C GLY A 384 24.30 -19.85 -29.22
N GLN A 385 23.20 -19.12 -29.07
CA GLN A 385 23.21 -17.72 -28.67
C GLN A 385 22.98 -17.58 -27.16
N TYR A 386 23.38 -16.43 -26.61
CA TYR A 386 23.04 -16.07 -25.23
C TYR A 386 21.58 -15.61 -25.15
N HIS A 387 20.86 -16.11 -24.14
CA HIS A 387 19.49 -15.70 -23.84
C HIS A 387 19.32 -15.43 -22.35
N ASN A 388 18.49 -14.45 -22.03
CA ASN A 388 18.11 -14.13 -20.66
C ASN A 388 16.92 -14.98 -20.23
N PHE A 389 16.89 -15.32 -18.93
CA PHE A 389 15.65 -15.76 -18.29
C PHE A 389 14.78 -14.53 -18.00
N VAL A 390 13.59 -14.48 -18.58
CA VAL A 390 12.63 -13.39 -18.41
C VAL A 390 11.48 -13.84 -17.49
N PRO A 391 11.40 -13.30 -16.25
CA PRO A 391 10.34 -13.66 -15.33
C PRO A 391 8.95 -13.41 -15.88
N ASN A 392 8.00 -14.30 -15.55
CA ASN A 392 6.57 -14.19 -15.86
C ASN A 392 6.16 -14.19 -17.35
N THR A 393 7.10 -14.20 -18.29
CA THR A 393 6.81 -14.27 -19.74
C THR A 393 7.25 -15.58 -20.38
N ASP A 394 8.23 -16.26 -19.78
CA ASP A 394 8.78 -17.49 -20.34
C ASP A 394 8.09 -18.74 -19.79
N SER A 395 8.36 -19.91 -20.39
CA SER A 395 7.80 -21.18 -19.90
C SER A 395 8.36 -21.56 -18.53
N ASP A 396 7.77 -22.58 -17.89
CA ASP A 396 8.39 -23.18 -16.71
C ASP A 396 9.79 -23.75 -17.03
N ILE A 397 10.67 -23.78 -16.03
CA ILE A 397 11.86 -24.65 -16.00
C ILE A 397 11.38 -26.06 -15.63
N ILE A 398 11.80 -27.06 -16.40
CA ILE A 398 11.39 -28.47 -16.26
C ILE A 398 12.62 -29.32 -15.94
N GLY A 399 12.61 -29.99 -14.78
CA GLY A 399 13.65 -30.93 -14.37
C GLY A 399 13.50 -32.30 -15.01
N ALA A 400 14.62 -32.89 -15.44
CA ALA A 400 14.63 -34.16 -16.16
C ALA A 400 14.33 -35.38 -15.28
N THR A 401 14.68 -35.35 -13.98
CA THR A 401 14.55 -36.53 -13.11
C THR A 401 13.10 -36.77 -12.72
N ASN A 402 12.40 -35.73 -12.27
CA ASN A 402 11.05 -35.84 -11.70
C ASN A 402 9.96 -35.16 -12.53
N GLY A 403 10.32 -34.51 -13.65
CA GLY A 403 9.40 -33.69 -14.44
C GLY A 403 8.89 -32.45 -13.69
N SER A 404 9.53 -32.09 -12.57
CA SER A 404 9.16 -30.95 -11.74
C SER A 404 9.24 -29.66 -12.54
N LYS A 405 8.25 -28.79 -12.33
CA LYS A 405 8.14 -27.50 -13.01
C LYS A 405 8.21 -26.35 -12.03
N VAL A 406 8.96 -25.32 -12.38
CA VAL A 406 8.98 -24.05 -11.64
C VAL A 406 8.93 -22.86 -12.59
N GLY A 407 8.03 -21.93 -12.29
CA GLY A 407 8.00 -20.62 -12.93
C GLY A 407 9.11 -19.72 -12.38
N ILE A 408 9.55 -18.77 -13.21
CA ILE A 408 10.61 -17.83 -12.86
C ILE A 408 9.96 -16.53 -12.35
N ILE A 409 10.14 -16.23 -11.07
CA ILE A 409 9.69 -14.95 -10.46
C ILE A 409 10.80 -13.90 -10.54
N ARG A 410 12.05 -14.35 -10.43
CA ARG A 410 13.24 -13.52 -10.52
C ARG A 410 14.42 -14.39 -10.94
N ALA A 411 15.16 -13.92 -11.93
CA ALA A 411 16.47 -14.45 -12.28
C ALA A 411 17.55 -13.44 -11.86
N VAL A 412 18.64 -13.94 -11.29
CA VAL A 412 19.85 -13.15 -11.03
C VAL A 412 21.00 -13.96 -11.59
N GLU A 413 21.67 -13.41 -12.60
CA GLU A 413 22.90 -13.99 -13.08
C GLU A 413 24.01 -13.66 -12.09
N VAL A 414 24.57 -14.69 -11.45
CA VAL A 414 25.79 -14.54 -10.67
C VAL A 414 26.93 -14.60 -11.69
N ASN A 415 27.19 -13.47 -12.32
CA ASN A 415 28.23 -13.38 -13.32
C ASN A 415 29.59 -13.54 -12.63
N LYS A 416 30.17 -14.74 -12.71
CA LYS A 416 31.60 -14.96 -12.42
C LYS A 416 32.41 -14.70 -13.68
N ILE A 417 32.22 -13.56 -14.35
CA ILE A 417 33.20 -13.11 -15.34
C ILE A 417 34.54 -13.11 -14.63
N SER A 418 35.42 -13.90 -15.20
CA SER A 418 36.77 -14.16 -14.79
C SER A 418 37.52 -12.84 -14.59
N SER A 419 37.78 -12.48 -13.34
CA SER A 419 38.87 -11.54 -13.03
C SER A 419 40.25 -12.13 -13.38
N ASN A 420 40.30 -13.35 -13.94
CA ASN A 420 41.50 -14.16 -14.10
C ASN A 420 41.61 -14.88 -15.46
N GLU A 421 40.78 -14.55 -16.45
CA GLU A 421 40.97 -15.00 -17.84
C GLU A 421 41.09 -13.82 -18.81
N GLN A 422 41.72 -12.74 -18.37
CA GLN A 422 42.58 -12.04 -19.31
C GLN A 422 43.86 -12.86 -19.39
N ASN A 423 44.07 -13.50 -20.53
CA ASN A 423 45.36 -14.09 -20.84
C ASN A 423 46.34 -12.91 -21.03
N GLU A 424 46.87 -12.38 -19.93
CA GLU A 424 47.89 -11.32 -19.92
C GLU A 424 49.13 -11.77 -20.70
N GLU A 425 49.33 -13.07 -20.89
CA GLU A 425 50.37 -13.66 -21.73
C GLU A 425 50.28 -13.25 -23.21
N PHE A 426 49.10 -12.87 -23.70
CA PHE A 426 48.90 -12.30 -25.05
C PHE A 426 48.40 -10.84 -25.01
N ALA A 427 48.30 -10.22 -23.84
CA ALA A 427 48.08 -8.79 -23.74
C ALA A 427 49.36 -8.13 -24.25
N ALA A 428 49.32 -7.71 -25.51
CA ALA A 428 50.41 -7.02 -26.19
C ALA A 428 51.06 -6.02 -25.24
N ASN A 429 52.39 -6.12 -25.10
CA ASN A 429 53.26 -5.12 -24.52
C ASN A 429 52.75 -3.69 -24.77
N VAL A 430 52.03 -3.11 -23.80
CA VAL A 430 51.73 -1.68 -23.75
C VAL A 430 52.51 -1.07 -22.59
N SER A 431 53.84 -1.18 -22.64
CA SER A 431 54.82 -0.20 -22.12
C SER A 431 56.25 -0.71 -22.25
N GLY A 432 56.76 -0.76 -23.49
CA GLY A 432 58.20 -0.54 -23.71
C GLY A 432 59.13 -1.75 -23.75
N THR A 433 58.65 -2.98 -23.73
CA THR A 433 59.44 -4.13 -24.20
C THR A 433 58.87 -4.62 -25.52
N THR A 434 59.53 -4.32 -26.62
CA THR A 434 59.34 -5.05 -27.87
C THR A 434 59.57 -6.53 -27.60
N LEU A 435 58.77 -7.40 -28.23
CA LEU A 435 59.06 -8.83 -28.26
C LEU A 435 60.47 -8.99 -28.82
N ASP A 436 61.44 -9.35 -27.99
CA ASP A 436 62.89 -9.34 -28.27
C ASP A 436 63.30 -10.25 -29.44
N PHE A 437 62.37 -11.06 -29.96
CA PHE A 437 62.58 -11.88 -31.16
C PHE A 437 62.16 -11.20 -32.48
N LEU A 438 61.62 -9.97 -32.42
CA LEU A 438 61.21 -9.15 -33.56
C LEU A 438 61.94 -7.80 -33.54
N ASP A 439 63.27 -7.82 -33.43
CA ASP A 439 64.08 -6.64 -33.66
C ASP A 439 64.39 -6.47 -35.16
N PHE A 440 63.74 -5.50 -35.79
CA PHE A 440 63.97 -5.11 -37.20
C PHE A 440 64.88 -3.88 -37.33
N SER A 441 65.61 -3.51 -36.27
CA SER A 441 66.51 -2.34 -36.29
C SER A 441 67.84 -2.58 -37.01
N GLU A 442 68.19 -3.84 -37.28
CA GLU A 442 69.37 -4.19 -38.06
C GLU A 442 69.10 -4.07 -39.57
N THR A 443 70.07 -3.58 -40.35
CA THR A 443 69.93 -3.39 -41.81
C THR A 443 69.85 -4.71 -42.58
N ASN A 444 70.22 -5.83 -41.96
CA ASN A 444 70.07 -7.17 -42.52
C ASN A 444 69.73 -8.22 -41.43
N PRO A 445 68.47 -8.28 -40.97
CA PRO A 445 68.06 -9.14 -39.86
C PRO A 445 68.02 -10.64 -40.21
N PHE A 446 68.35 -11.02 -41.46
CA PHE A 446 68.34 -12.41 -41.92
C PHE A 446 69.71 -12.90 -42.43
N GLY A 447 70.77 -12.09 -42.26
CA GLY A 447 72.13 -12.44 -42.72
C GLY A 447 72.32 -12.32 -44.24
N ASP A 448 73.55 -12.03 -44.68
CA ASP A 448 73.91 -11.95 -46.10
C ASP A 448 74.06 -13.39 -46.64
N PRO A 449 73.42 -13.79 -47.76
CA PRO A 449 73.47 -15.17 -48.27
C PRO A 449 74.83 -15.59 -48.86
N GLY A 450 75.93 -14.93 -48.52
CA GLY A 450 77.24 -15.17 -49.10
C GLY A 450 78.38 -15.12 -48.09
N ASP A 451 78.52 -16.19 -47.30
CA ASP A 451 79.81 -16.67 -46.82
C ASP A 451 79.68 -18.20 -46.62
N GLU A 452 80.38 -18.95 -47.48
CA GLU A 452 80.72 -20.38 -47.26
C GLU A 452 81.88 -20.52 -46.28
#